data_AF-A0A2V7H4I4-F1
#
_entry.id   AF-A0A2V7H4I4-F1
#
_cell.length_a   1.000
_cell.length_b   1.000
_cell.length_c   1.000
_cell.angle_alpha   90.00
_cell.angle_beta   90.00
_cell.angle_gamma   90.00
#
_symmetry.space_group_name_H-M   'P 1'
#
loop_
_entity.id
_entity.type
_entity.pdbx_description
1 polymer ?
#
loop_
_entity_poly.entity_id
_entity_poly.type
_entity_poly.pdbx_seq_one_letter_code
_entity_poly.pdbx_strand_id
1 'polypeptide(L)'
;MPFSAATLTFLRSLKRHNNRPWFEAHRAEYEAAVKQPMHALIEEMDVRLARLAPEIVGDAKRSMFRIYRDIRFSADKSPYKTHASCWFYHRDGSRAVGREAAGGGAGFYFQI
;
A
#
# COMPACT_ATOMS: atom_id res chain seq x y z
N MET A 1 -14.29 -9.58 4.54
CA MET A 1 -13.23 -9.26 3.55
C MET A 1 -13.30 -7.76 3.31
N PRO A 2 -12.27 -6.98 3.67
CA PRO A 2 -12.35 -5.52 3.64
C PRO A 2 -12.49 -4.95 2.21
N PHE A 3 -12.06 -5.68 1.19
CA PHE A 3 -12.18 -5.28 -0.22
C PHE A 3 -13.47 -5.78 -0.87
N SER A 4 -13.96 -5.02 -1.85
CA SER A 4 -15.18 -5.34 -2.61
C SER A 4 -14.95 -5.23 -4.11
N ALA A 5 -15.96 -5.57 -4.91
CA ALA A 5 -15.94 -5.35 -6.36
C ALA A 5 -15.70 -3.87 -6.74
N ALA A 6 -16.04 -2.92 -5.84
CA ALA A 6 -15.76 -1.51 -6.03
C ALA A 6 -14.25 -1.22 -6.03
N THR A 7 -13.45 -1.90 -5.19
CA THR A 7 -11.98 -1.78 -5.18
C THR A 7 -11.40 -2.12 -6.56
N LEU A 8 -11.75 -3.30 -7.09
CA LEU A 8 -11.25 -3.75 -8.40
C LEU A 8 -11.78 -2.89 -9.55
N THR A 9 -13.00 -2.37 -9.41
CA THR A 9 -13.58 -1.45 -10.39
C THR A 9 -12.82 -0.12 -10.43
N PHE A 10 -12.54 0.46 -9.26
CA PHE A 10 -11.75 1.68 -9.15
C PHE A 10 -10.34 1.48 -9.74
N LEU A 11 -9.62 0.43 -9.36
CA LEU A 11 -8.26 0.18 -9.87
C LEU A 11 -8.22 -0.03 -11.38
N ARG A 12 -9.22 -0.71 -11.96
CA ARG A 12 -9.36 -0.84 -13.43
C ARG A 12 -9.64 0.50 -14.10
N SER A 13 -10.49 1.35 -13.51
CA SER A 13 -10.77 2.69 -14.04
C SER A 13 -9.55 3.61 -13.93
N LEU A 14 -8.83 3.57 -12.81
CA LEU A 14 -7.58 4.30 -12.63
C LEU A 14 -6.53 3.88 -13.67
N LYS A 15 -6.44 2.58 -14.00
CA LYS A 15 -5.55 2.10 -15.05
C LYS A 15 -5.88 2.71 -16.42
N ARG A 16 -7.16 2.87 -16.75
CA ARG A 16 -7.60 3.49 -18.01
C ARG A 16 -7.40 5.01 -18.01
N HIS A 17 -7.61 5.66 -16.87
CA HIS A 17 -7.63 7.12 -16.74
C HIS A 17 -6.54 7.62 -15.77
N ASN A 18 -5.30 7.14 -15.94
CA ASN A 18 -4.20 7.41 -15.01
C ASN A 18 -3.64 8.83 -15.19
N ASN A 19 -4.39 9.82 -14.74
CA ASN A 19 -4.03 11.22 -14.77
C ASN A 19 -4.61 11.95 -13.55
N ARG A 20 -3.96 13.07 -13.19
CA ARG A 20 -4.27 13.81 -11.97
C ARG A 20 -5.70 14.38 -11.93
N PRO A 21 -6.23 15.02 -13.00
CA PRO A 21 -7.60 15.52 -12.98
C PRO A 21 -8.63 14.43 -12.71
N TRP A 22 -8.51 13.27 -13.37
CA TRP A 22 -9.42 12.15 -13.14
C TRP A 22 -9.33 11.64 -11.70
N PHE A 23 -8.11 11.45 -11.17
CA PHE A 23 -7.95 10.98 -9.80
C PHE A 23 -8.52 11.95 -8.77
N GLU A 24 -8.30 13.26 -8.91
CA GLU A 24 -8.85 14.24 -7.96
C GLU A 24 -10.39 14.24 -7.98
N ALA A 25 -11.01 14.07 -9.15
CA ALA A 25 -12.45 13.93 -9.26
C ALA A 25 -13.01 12.66 -8.59
N HIS A 26 -12.21 11.59 -8.49
CA HIS A 26 -12.60 10.30 -7.92
C HIS A 26 -11.88 10.01 -6.59
N ARG A 27 -11.32 11.03 -5.94
CA ARG A 27 -10.54 10.87 -4.70
C ARG A 27 -11.38 10.27 -3.58
N ALA A 28 -12.65 10.67 -3.47
CA ALA A 28 -13.56 10.12 -2.47
C ALA A 28 -13.78 8.61 -2.67
N GLU A 29 -13.90 8.16 -3.92
CA GLU A 29 -14.02 6.73 -4.25
C GLU A 29 -12.75 5.97 -3.91
N TYR A 30 -11.57 6.54 -4.19
CA TYR A 30 -10.29 5.95 -3.78
C TYR A 30 -10.22 5.77 -2.24
N GLU A 31 -10.56 6.82 -1.49
CA GLU A 31 -10.52 6.80 -0.03
C GLU A 31 -11.45 5.72 0.51
N ALA A 32 -12.70 5.65 0.02
CA ALA A 32 -13.70 4.70 0.48
C ALA A 32 -13.46 3.25 0.01
N ALA A 33 -13.13 3.04 -1.26
CA ALA A 33 -13.07 1.71 -1.87
C ALA A 33 -11.69 1.05 -1.85
N VAL A 34 -10.62 1.81 -1.57
CA VAL A 34 -9.25 1.28 -1.59
C VAL A 34 -8.53 1.54 -0.27
N LYS A 35 -8.44 2.80 0.16
CA LYS A 35 -7.62 3.18 1.31
C LYS A 35 -8.21 2.69 2.63
N GLN A 36 -9.49 2.94 2.88
CA GLN A 36 -10.16 2.48 4.10
C GLN A 36 -10.14 0.94 4.22
N PRO A 37 -10.46 0.16 3.16
CA PRO A 37 -10.25 -1.28 3.15
C PRO A 37 -8.83 -1.74 3.46
N MET A 38 -7.81 -1.08 2.89
CA MET A 38 -6.42 -1.41 3.17
C MET A 38 -6.04 -1.10 4.63
N HIS A 39 -6.50 0.02 5.17
CA HIS A 39 -6.32 0.34 6.59
C HIS A 39 -6.94 -0.72 7.49
N ALA A 40 -8.20 -1.10 7.23
CA ALA A 40 -8.89 -2.14 7.99
C ALA A 40 -8.16 -3.48 7.92
N LEU A 41 -7.65 -3.87 6.74
CA LEU A 41 -6.82 -5.07 6.60
C LEU A 41 -5.58 -5.00 7.49
N ILE A 42 -4.84 -3.88 7.45
CA ILE A 42 -3.60 -3.72 8.20
C ILE A 42 -3.86 -3.82 9.70
N GLU A 43 -4.88 -3.12 10.20
CA GLU A 43 -5.26 -3.13 11.62
C GLU A 43 -5.71 -4.52 12.08
N GLU A 44 -6.54 -5.19 11.28
CA GLU A 44 -6.98 -6.56 11.59
C GLU A 44 -5.79 -7.53 11.61
N MET A 45 -4.88 -7.40 10.65
CA MET A 45 -3.70 -8.25 10.56
C MET A 45 -2.71 -7.99 11.69
N ASP A 46 -2.52 -6.75 12.13
CA ASP A 46 -1.65 -6.43 13.27
C ASP A 46 -2.11 -7.14 14.54
N VAL A 47 -3.42 -7.10 14.83
CA VAL A 47 -4.02 -7.81 15.99
C VAL A 47 -3.78 -9.33 15.89
N ARG A 48 -3.89 -9.90 14.69
CA ARG A 48 -3.68 -11.34 14.46
C ARG A 48 -2.19 -11.71 14.57
N LEU A 49 -1.31 -10.90 13.98
CA LEU A 49 0.14 -11.11 13.99
C LEU A 49 0.71 -10.97 15.38
N ALA A 50 0.18 -10.08 16.22
CA ALA A 50 0.56 -9.97 17.62
C ALA A 50 0.46 -11.29 18.41
N ARG A 51 -0.37 -12.25 17.95
CA ARG A 51 -0.51 -13.58 18.56
C ARG A 51 0.36 -14.66 17.92
N LEU A 52 0.71 -14.51 16.64
CA LEU A 52 1.39 -15.55 15.84
C LEU A 52 2.88 -15.25 15.61
N ALA A 53 3.20 -13.98 15.34
CA ALA A 53 4.52 -13.47 15.02
C ALA A 53 4.61 -12.02 15.53
N PRO A 54 4.70 -11.82 16.86
CA PRO A 54 4.62 -10.49 17.48
C PRO A 54 5.70 -9.53 16.97
N GLU A 55 6.83 -10.03 16.51
CA GLU A 55 7.88 -9.25 15.88
C GLU A 55 7.45 -8.56 14.58
N ILE A 56 6.39 -9.04 13.92
CA ILE A 56 5.85 -8.46 12.69
C ILE A 56 4.71 -7.50 13.02
N VAL A 57 4.82 -6.26 12.54
CA VAL A 57 3.93 -5.14 12.88
C VAL A 57 3.24 -4.61 11.63
N GLY A 58 1.94 -4.34 11.77
CA GLY A 58 1.12 -3.60 10.81
C GLY A 58 0.64 -2.28 11.40
N ASP A 59 1.02 -1.15 10.80
CA ASP A 59 0.49 0.16 11.20
C ASP A 59 -0.11 0.82 9.97
N ALA A 60 -1.41 1.15 9.98
CA ALA A 60 -2.10 1.63 8.77
C ALA A 60 -1.43 2.86 8.13
N LYS A 61 -0.79 3.73 8.94
CA LYS A 61 -0.11 4.94 8.45
C LYS A 61 1.28 4.65 7.90
N ARG A 62 1.98 3.65 8.43
CA ARG A 62 3.39 3.33 8.08
C ARG A 62 3.50 2.17 7.09
N SER A 63 2.60 1.21 7.16
CA SER A 63 2.58 -0.01 6.36
C SER A 63 1.97 0.20 4.98
N MET A 64 0.97 1.08 4.83
CA MET A 64 0.36 1.34 3.53
C MET A 64 1.31 2.15 2.64
N PHE A 65 1.52 1.68 1.40
CA PHE A 65 2.31 2.44 0.44
C PHE A 65 1.51 3.59 -0.18
N ARG A 66 2.22 4.65 -0.54
CA ARG A 66 1.65 5.78 -1.28
C ARG A 66 1.18 5.31 -2.66
N ILE A 67 0.02 5.82 -3.09
CA ILE A 67 -0.51 5.57 -4.43
C ILE A 67 0.35 6.20 -5.53
N TYR A 68 1.09 7.26 -5.24
CA TYR A 68 1.95 7.91 -6.23
C TYR A 68 3.12 7.01 -6.67
N ARG A 69 3.39 7.02 -7.97
CA ARG A 69 4.50 6.27 -8.57
C ARG A 69 5.74 7.15 -8.65
N ASP A 70 6.91 6.57 -8.40
CA ASP A 70 8.17 7.22 -8.74
C ASP A 70 8.41 7.07 -10.24
N ILE A 71 8.37 8.19 -10.97
CA ILE A 71 8.44 8.21 -12.44
C ILE A 71 9.72 8.86 -12.97
N ARG A 72 10.67 9.23 -12.10
CA ARG A 72 11.89 9.96 -12.49
C ARG A 72 12.64 9.25 -13.62
N PHE A 73 12.79 7.94 -13.49
CA PHE A 73 13.53 7.10 -14.43
C PHE A 73 12.64 6.18 -15.28
N SER A 74 11.31 6.29 -15.18
CA SER A 74 10.39 5.44 -15.94
C SER A 74 10.07 6.07 -17.30
N ALA A 75 10.02 5.26 -18.36
CA ALA A 75 9.51 5.68 -19.67
C ALA A 75 8.00 5.98 -19.62
N ASP A 76 7.26 5.20 -18.83
CA ASP A 76 5.86 5.47 -18.51
C ASP A 76 5.79 6.59 -17.46
N LYS A 77 5.08 7.68 -17.77
CA LYS A 77 4.92 8.84 -16.90
C LYS A 77 3.58 8.89 -16.15
N SER A 78 2.80 7.80 -16.18
CA SER A 78 1.57 7.68 -15.41
C SER A 78 1.82 7.93 -13.90
N PRO A 79 1.10 8.87 -13.26
CA PRO A 79 1.41 9.35 -11.91
C PRO A 79 1.02 8.40 -10.78
N TYR A 80 0.09 7.47 -11.00
CA TYR A 80 -0.47 6.61 -9.95
C TYR A 80 -0.16 5.13 -10.18
N LYS A 81 0.00 4.39 -9.08
CA LYS A 81 -0.03 2.93 -9.07
C LYS A 81 -1.44 2.44 -9.34
N THR A 82 -1.55 1.35 -10.10
CA THR A 82 -2.83 0.71 -10.48
C THR A 82 -3.18 -0.49 -9.60
N HIS A 83 -2.53 -0.58 -8.44
CA HIS A 83 -2.72 -1.55 -7.37
C HIS A 83 -2.57 -0.82 -6.03
N ALA A 84 -3.08 -1.41 -4.96
CA ALA A 84 -2.82 -0.98 -3.60
C ALA A 84 -1.94 -2.01 -2.91
N SER A 85 -0.99 -1.55 -2.10
CA SER A 85 -0.10 -2.45 -1.38
C SER A 85 0.29 -1.94 -0.01
N CYS A 86 0.67 -2.88 0.85
CA CYS A 86 1.19 -2.60 2.17
C CYS A 86 2.33 -3.56 2.52
N TRP A 87 3.08 -3.17 3.55
CA TRP A 87 4.18 -3.95 4.10
C TRP A 87 4.04 -4.09 5.62
N PHE A 88 3.91 -5.33 6.08
CA PHE A 88 4.03 -5.69 7.48
C PHE A 88 5.52 -5.88 7.78
N TYR A 89 6.08 -5.08 8.68
CA TYR A 89 7.53 -5.05 8.90
C TYR A 89 7.92 -5.70 10.22
N HIS A 90 9.10 -6.31 10.24
CA HIS A 90 9.74 -6.70 11.50
C HIS A 90 10.09 -5.45 12.31
N ARG A 91 9.70 -5.39 13.59
CA ARG A 91 9.87 -4.22 14.47
C ARG A 91 11.33 -3.79 14.63
N ASP A 92 12.23 -4.77 14.69
CA ASP A 92 13.69 -4.55 14.79
C ASP A 92 14.38 -4.55 13.41
N GLY A 93 13.61 -4.67 12.33
CA GLY A 93 14.12 -4.63 10.97
C GLY A 93 14.67 -3.24 10.62
N SER A 94 15.84 -3.21 10.03
CA SER A 94 16.42 -1.96 9.54
C SER A 94 15.56 -1.36 8.43
N ARG A 95 15.34 -0.05 8.50
CA ARG A 95 14.73 0.74 7.41
C ARG A 95 15.76 1.45 6.55
N ALA A 96 17.04 1.31 6.87
CA ALA A 96 18.11 1.87 6.07
C ALA A 96 18.16 1.15 4.72
N VAL A 97 18.40 1.93 3.67
CA VAL A 97 18.55 1.44 2.30
C VAL A 97 19.94 1.79 1.80
N GLY A 98 20.52 0.94 0.97
CA GLY A 98 21.87 1.13 0.42
C GLY A 98 22.90 0.20 1.04
N ARG A 99 24.14 0.26 0.52
CA ARG A 99 25.20 -0.71 0.83
C ARG A 99 25.73 -0.64 2.26
N GLU A 100 25.48 0.46 2.96
CA GLU A 100 25.98 0.72 4.31
C GLU A 100 24.94 0.46 5.41
N ALA A 101 23.77 -0.05 5.05
CA ALA A 101 22.76 -0.43 6.03
C ALA A 101 23.27 -1.61 6.88
N ALA A 102 23.52 -1.37 8.18
CA ALA A 102 24.03 -2.37 9.13
C ALA A 102 23.03 -3.49 9.49
N GLY A 103 21.95 -3.66 8.73
CA GLY A 103 20.92 -4.67 8.92
C GLY A 103 19.93 -4.67 7.75
N GLY A 104 19.25 -5.80 7.55
CA GLY A 104 18.19 -5.96 6.55
C GLY A 104 16.81 -5.61 7.11
N GLY A 105 15.89 -5.22 6.22
CA GLY A 105 14.46 -5.25 6.52
C GLY A 105 13.91 -6.66 6.29
N ALA A 106 12.98 -7.10 7.14
CA ALA A 106 12.20 -8.33 6.96
C ALA A 106 10.71 -8.03 7.15
N GLY A 107 9.85 -8.86 6.56
CA GLY A 107 8.41 -8.63 6.61
C GLY A 107 7.63 -9.31 5.48
N PHE A 108 6.35 -8.98 5.41
CA PHE A 108 5.43 -9.51 4.42
C PHE A 108 4.84 -8.39 3.56
N TYR A 109 4.80 -8.64 2.26
CA TYR A 109 4.18 -7.75 1.27
C TYR A 109 2.80 -8.27 0.91
N PHE A 110 1.83 -7.36 0.89
CA PHE A 110 0.50 -7.63 0.36
C PHE A 110 0.19 -6.64 -0.76
N GLN A 111 -0.46 -7.14 -1.83
CA GLN A 111 -0.99 -6.30 -2.89
C GLN A 111 -2.34 -6.80 -3.39
N ILE A 112 -3.14 -5.86 -3.87
CA ILE A 112 -4.41 -6.08 -4.56
C ILE A 112 -4.54 -5.15 -5.77
#